data_AF-A0AAD5CH45-F1
#
_entry.id   AF-A0AAD5CH45-F1
#
_cell.length_a   1.000
_cell.length_b   1.000
_cell.length_c   1.000
_cell.angle_alpha   90.00
_cell.angle_beta   90.00
_cell.angle_gamma   90.00
#
_symmetry.space_group_name_H-M   'P 1'
#
loop_
_entity.id
_entity.type
_entity.pdbx_description
1 polymer ?
#
loop_
_entity_poly.entity_id
_entity_poly.type
_entity_poly.pdbx_seq_one_letter_code
_entity_poly.pdbx_strand_id
1 'polypeptide(L)'
;MRGTPEPGSLLPRTRGVAKLIKEKSSATPSTSDSLGSVSMNSILEGKTRKICSRMFFETLVLKSCDLIDVKQDEPYGDITLKVTPMLSKLDFSN
;
A
#
# COMPACT_ATOMS: atom_id res chain seq x y z
N MET A 1 5.45 -21.49 -10.74
CA MET A 1 4.03 -21.12 -10.59
C MET A 1 3.88 -20.44 -9.23
N ARG A 2 3.97 -19.11 -9.15
CA ARG A 2 3.80 -18.37 -7.89
C ARG A 2 2.30 -18.24 -7.68
N GLY A 3 1.74 -18.97 -6.71
CA GLY A 3 0.31 -18.88 -6.41
C GLY A 3 0.02 -17.47 -5.92
N THR A 4 -0.69 -16.68 -6.73
CA THR A 4 -1.20 -15.38 -6.30
C THR A 4 -2.14 -15.64 -5.14
N PRO A 5 -1.89 -15.09 -3.93
CA PRO A 5 -2.81 -15.25 -2.82
C PRO A 5 -4.14 -14.63 -3.23
N GLU A 6 -5.19 -15.46 -3.27
CA GLU A 6 -6.53 -14.99 -3.56
C GLU A 6 -6.87 -13.81 -2.62
N PRO A 7 -7.42 -12.71 -3.13
CA PRO A 7 -7.75 -11.53 -2.32
C PRO A 7 -8.59 -11.83 -1.06
N GLY A 8 -9.36 -12.92 -1.08
CA GLY A 8 -10.13 -13.43 0.06
C GLY A 8 -9.28 -13.97 1.23
N SER A 9 -8.01 -14.29 1.01
CA SER A 9 -7.07 -14.81 2.02
C SER A 9 -6.38 -13.72 2.84
N LEU A 10 -6.50 -12.45 2.44
CA LEU A 10 -5.85 -11.34 3.15
C LEU A 10 -6.43 -11.17 4.55
N LEU A 11 -5.53 -11.06 5.54
CA LEU A 11 -5.91 -10.81 6.93
C LEU A 11 -6.66 -9.47 7.02
N PRO A 12 -7.65 -9.32 7.94
CA PRO A 12 -8.43 -8.09 8.09
C PRO A 12 -7.56 -6.83 8.24
N ARG A 13 -6.44 -6.97 8.93
CA ARG A 13 -5.42 -5.92 9.10
C ARG A 13 -4.78 -5.47 7.79
N THR A 14 -4.44 -6.42 6.91
CA THR A 14 -3.85 -6.15 5.60
C THR A 14 -4.86 -5.45 4.70
N ARG A 15 -6.14 -5.87 4.76
CA ARG A 15 -7.24 -5.18 4.06
C ARG A 15 -7.40 -3.73 4.52
N GLY A 16 -7.25 -3.47 5.83
CA GLY A 16 -7.29 -2.11 6.38
C GLY A 16 -6.18 -1.21 5.81
N VAL A 17 -4.95 -1.71 5.73
CA VAL A 17 -3.82 -0.98 5.11
C VAL A 17 -4.07 -0.76 3.62
N ALA A 18 -4.58 -1.77 2.93
CA ALA A 18 -4.90 -1.70 1.52
C ALA A 18 -5.97 -0.63 1.20
N LYS A 19 -7.03 -0.55 2.02
CA LYS A 19 -8.05 0.52 1.96
C LYS A 19 -7.43 1.90 2.20
N LEU A 20 -6.60 2.03 3.23
CA LEU A 20 -5.94 3.30 3.55
C LEU A 20 -5.06 3.80 2.40
N ILE A 21 -4.25 2.93 1.80
CA ILE A 21 -3.40 3.28 0.65
C ILE A 21 -4.28 3.70 -0.54
N LYS A 22 -5.35 2.95 -0.85
CA LYS A 22 -6.31 3.28 -1.91
C LYS A 22 -6.95 4.66 -1.69
N GLU A 23 -7.40 4.96 -0.48
CA GLU A 23 -8.00 6.26 -0.12
C GLU A 23 -7.00 7.41 -0.26
N LYS A 24 -5.80 7.28 0.33
CA LYS A 24 -4.76 8.33 0.24
C LYS A 24 -4.26 8.56 -1.18
N SER A 25 -4.23 7.52 -2.01
CA SER A 25 -3.86 7.62 -3.42
C SER A 25 -4.92 8.33 -4.27
N SER A 26 -6.20 8.31 -3.85
CA SER A 26 -7.31 8.99 -4.53
C SER A 26 -7.50 10.44 -4.06
N ALA A 27 -7.00 10.79 -2.87
CA ALA A 27 -7.17 12.10 -2.26
C ALA A 27 -6.11 13.13 -2.70
N THR A 28 -5.07 12.72 -3.43
CA THR A 28 -4.01 13.62 -3.92
C THR A 28 -4.37 14.12 -5.33
N PRO A 29 -4.47 15.45 -5.56
CA PRO A 29 -4.77 16.00 -6.88
C PRO A 29 -3.62 15.68 -7.83
N SER A 30 -3.94 14.96 -8.89
CA SER A 30 -3.02 14.41 -9.87
C SER A 30 -2.29 15.49 -10.66
N THR A 31 -0.97 15.57 -10.49
CA THR A 31 -0.08 16.01 -11.57
C THR A 31 0.24 14.75 -12.39
N SER A 32 0.24 14.86 -13.71
CA SER A 32 0.01 13.80 -14.71
C SER A 32 0.83 12.50 -14.64
N ASP A 33 1.85 12.39 -13.79
CA ASP A 33 2.72 11.20 -13.68
C ASP A 33 2.62 10.44 -12.34
N SER A 34 1.93 11.00 -11.33
CA SER A 34 1.82 10.45 -9.97
C SER A 34 0.44 9.89 -9.64
N LEU A 35 -0.36 9.55 -10.65
CA LEU A 35 -1.72 9.04 -10.46
C LEU A 35 -1.67 7.71 -9.71
N GLY A 36 -2.05 7.73 -8.42
CA GLY A 36 -2.15 6.53 -7.58
C GLY A 36 -0.90 6.17 -6.77
N SER A 37 0.09 7.07 -6.62
CA SER A 37 1.25 6.86 -5.74
C SER A 37 1.15 7.67 -4.45
N VAL A 38 1.49 7.06 -3.32
CA VAL A 38 1.51 7.69 -2.00
C VAL A 38 2.84 7.42 -1.28
N SER A 39 3.37 8.44 -0.60
CA SER A 39 4.56 8.32 0.24
C SER A 39 4.25 7.60 1.55
N MET A 40 5.07 6.61 1.93
CA MET A 40 4.97 5.93 3.21
C MET A 40 5.28 6.90 4.37
N ASN A 41 6.24 7.82 4.21
CA ASN A 41 6.51 8.84 5.22
C ASN A 41 5.28 9.71 5.49
N SER A 42 4.55 10.13 4.45
CA SER A 42 3.31 10.90 4.60
C SER A 42 2.20 10.12 5.33
N ILE A 43 2.12 8.79 5.14
CA ILE A 43 1.16 7.94 5.85
C ILE A 43 1.54 7.76 7.33
N LEU A 44 2.84 7.70 7.62
CA LEU A 44 3.40 7.38 8.93
C LEU A 44 3.77 8.60 9.78
N GLU A 45 3.59 9.80 9.26
CA GLU A 45 3.85 11.03 9.98
C GLU A 45 3.07 11.08 11.31
N GLY A 46 3.77 11.38 12.40
CA GLY A 46 3.19 11.41 13.76
C GLY A 46 2.77 10.05 14.32
N LYS A 47 3.04 8.92 13.64
CA LYS A 47 2.72 7.58 14.14
C LYS A 47 3.83 7.04 15.04
N THR A 48 3.44 6.18 15.99
CA THR A 48 4.40 5.51 16.86
C THR A 48 5.20 4.45 16.10
N ARG A 49 6.41 4.13 16.59
CA ARG A 49 7.26 3.07 16.03
C ARG A 49 6.52 1.75 15.80
N LYS A 50 5.66 1.35 16.75
CA LYS A 50 4.85 0.12 16.65
C LYS A 50 3.92 0.14 15.43
N ILE A 51 3.30 1.29 15.14
CA ILE A 51 2.43 1.47 13.99
C ILE A 51 3.25 1.49 12.69
N CYS A 52 4.38 2.20 12.67
CA CYS A 52 5.27 2.26 11.51
C CYS A 52 5.78 0.86 11.11
N SER A 53 6.30 0.09 12.06
CA SER A 53 6.77 -1.28 11.81
C SER A 53 5.66 -2.19 11.33
N ARG A 54 4.45 -2.05 11.88
CA ARG A 54 3.28 -2.81 11.43
C ARG A 54 2.91 -2.47 10.00
N MET A 55 2.78 -1.17 9.68
CA MET A 55 2.45 -0.71 8.33
C MET A 55 3.47 -1.20 7.31
N PHE A 56 4.76 -1.09 7.61
CA PHE A 56 5.83 -1.59 6.76
C PHE A 56 5.68 -3.09 6.46
N PHE A 57 5.42 -3.91 7.48
CA PHE A 57 5.19 -5.34 7.29
C PHE A 57 3.95 -5.63 6.42
N GLU A 58 2.82 -4.95 6.67
CA GLU A 58 1.62 -5.12 5.85
C GLU A 58 1.85 -4.69 4.39
N THR A 59 2.64 -3.65 4.15
CA THR A 59 3.09 -3.25 2.81
C THR A 59 3.86 -4.37 2.11
N LEU A 60 4.75 -5.08 2.82
CA LEU A 60 5.46 -6.23 2.25
C LEU A 60 4.50 -7.38 1.86
N VAL A 61 3.47 -7.62 2.68
CA VAL A 61 2.43 -8.62 2.37
C VAL A 61 1.67 -8.20 1.11
N LEU A 62 1.25 -6.93 1.01
CA LEU A 62 0.56 -6.41 -0.16
C LEU A 62 1.42 -6.48 -1.43
N LYS A 63 2.72 -6.19 -1.33
CA LYS A 63 3.66 -6.33 -2.45
C LYS A 63 3.85 -7.79 -2.86
N SER A 64 3.85 -8.71 -1.90
CA SER A 64 3.97 -10.16 -2.17
C SER A 64 2.74 -10.74 -2.86
N CYS A 65 1.59 -10.07 -2.73
CA CYS A 65 0.35 -10.40 -3.44
C CYS A 65 0.17 -9.60 -4.75
N ASP A 66 1.19 -8.84 -5.15
CA ASP A 66 1.17 -7.94 -6.32
C ASP A 66 0.00 -6.92 -6.33
N LEU A 67 -0.47 -6.54 -5.14
CA LEU A 67 -1.55 -5.56 -4.96
C LEU A 67 -1.04 -4.11 -4.97
N ILE A 68 0.21 -3.92 -4.56
CA ILE A 68 0.88 -2.63 -4.61
C ILE A 68 2.24 -2.79 -5.27
N ASP A 69 2.72 -1.71 -5.87
CA ASP A 69 4.11 -1.58 -6.25
C ASP A 69 4.84 -0.69 -5.24
N VAL A 70 6.10 -1.02 -4.97
CA VAL A 70 6.90 -0.38 -3.91
C VAL A 70 8.22 0.06 -4.50
N LYS A 71 8.51 1.36 -4.41
CA LYS A 71 9.74 1.97 -4.93
C LYS A 71 10.47 2.70 -3.81
N GLN A 72 11.77 2.43 -3.67
CA GLN A 72 12.69 3.16 -2.80
C GLN A 72 13.92 3.51 -3.62
N ASP A 73 14.18 4.80 -3.80
CA ASP A 73 15.24 5.29 -4.69
C ASP A 73 16.61 5.35 -4.00
N GLU A 74 16.63 5.61 -2.68
CA GLU A 74 17.86 5.71 -1.88
C GLU A 74 17.77 4.84 -0.62
N PRO A 75 18.90 4.31 -0.11
CA PRO A 75 18.91 3.56 1.15
C PRO A 75 18.33 4.37 2.30
N TYR A 76 17.35 3.80 3.01
CA TYR A 76 16.60 4.49 4.08
C TYR A 76 15.86 5.77 3.64
N GLY A 77 15.78 6.02 2.33
CA GLY A 77 14.97 7.08 1.75
C GLY A 77 13.48 6.76 1.82
N ASP A 78 12.67 7.72 1.37
CA ASP A 78 11.22 7.55 1.35
C ASP A 78 10.79 6.38 0.46
N ILE A 79 9.70 5.73 0.86
CA ILE A 79 9.13 4.59 0.16
C ILE A 79 7.85 5.04 -0.52
N THR A 80 7.85 5.01 -1.85
CA THR A 80 6.67 5.32 -2.66
C THR A 80 5.86 4.05 -2.89
N LEU A 81 4.57 4.11 -2.58
CA LEU A 81 3.61 3.03 -2.73
C LEU A 81 2.66 3.36 -3.88
N LYS A 82 2.65 2.56 -4.95
CA LYS A 82 1.75 2.74 -6.08
C LYS A 82 0.66 1.68 -6.09
N VAL A 83 -0.59 2.12 -6.21
CA VAL A 83 -1.74 1.23 -6.30
C VAL A 83 -1.74 0.53 -7.66
N THR A 84 -1.83 -0.80 -7.64
CA THR A 84 -1.99 -1.57 -8.89
C THR A 84 -3.45 -1.63 -9.33
N PRO A 85 -3.72 -1.95 -10.61
CA PRO A 85 -5.08 -2.19 -11.09
C PRO A 85 -5.81 -3.34 -10.37
N MET A 86 -5.08 -4.30 -9.77
CA MET A 86 -5.71 -5.36 -8.96
C MET A 86 -6.30 -4.78 -7.67
N LEU A 87 -5.56 -3.92 -6.97
CA LEU A 87 -6.05 -3.29 -5.75
C LEU A 87 -7.15 -2.27 -6.02
N SER A 88 -7.10 -1.56 -7.15
CA SER A 88 -8.15 -0.58 -7.49
C SER A 88 -9.50 -1.26 -7.73
N LYS A 89 -9.52 -2.39 -8.43
CA LYS A 89 -10.72 -3.21 -8.71
C LYS A 89 -11.18 -4.08 -7.53
N LEU A 90 -10.32 -4.25 -6.52
CA LEU A 90 -10.63 -5.08 -5.39
C LEU A 90 -11.52 -4.34 -4.38
N ASP A 91 -12.71 -4.87 -4.19
CA ASP A 91 -13.62 -4.45 -3.13
C ASP A 91 -13.45 -5.35 -1.91
N PHE A 92 -12.88 -4.78 -0.86
CA PHE A 92 -12.75 -5.44 0.42
C PHE A 92 -14.10 -5.40 1.15
N SER A 93 -14.99 -6.36 0.83
CA SER A 93 -16.21 -6.57 1.61
C SER A 93 -15.85 -6.96 3.05
N ASN A 94 -16.64 -6.43 3.99
CA ASN A 94 -16.50 -6.65 5.43
C ASN A 94 -17.07 -8.00 5.84
#